data_AF-A0A820S266-F1
#
_entry.id   AF-A0A820S266-F1
#
_cell.length_a   1.000
_cell.length_b   1.000
_cell.length_c   1.000
_cell.angle_alpha   90.00
_cell.angle_beta   90.00
_cell.angle_gamma   90.00
#
_symmetry.space_group_name_H-M   'P 1'
#
loop_
_entity.id
_entity.type
_entity.pdbx_description
1 polymer ?
#
loop_
_entity_poly.entity_id
_entity_poly.type
_entity_poly.pdbx_seq_one_letter_code
_entity_poly.pdbx_strand_id
1 'polypeptide(L)'
;TDQHNKNARRQTTPMTCEDFKKNLSKMNNNDNFDDRLLTEIYNAIKSDEIVMPAEHTGLVRESHLWKLMLKRSSASGEKFLHTPSGSY
;
A
#
# COMPACT_ATOMS: atom_id res chain seq x y z
N THR A 1 6.35 -1.46 -3.91
CA THR A 1 7.19 -2.02 -2.83
C THR A 1 8.60 -2.23 -3.35
N ASP A 2 9.61 -1.55 -2.83
CA ASP A 2 10.99 -1.63 -3.40
C ASP A 2 11.63 -3.02 -3.20
N GLN A 3 11.50 -3.60 -2.01
CA GLN A 3 12.16 -4.87 -1.68
C GLN A 3 11.53 -6.14 -2.29
N HIS A 4 10.21 -6.15 -2.50
CA HIS A 4 9.48 -7.33 -2.99
C HIS A 4 8.91 -7.19 -4.41
N ASN A 5 9.14 -6.04 -5.06
CA ASN A 5 8.74 -5.87 -6.45
C ASN A 5 9.69 -6.62 -7.39
N LYS A 6 9.21 -7.73 -7.95
CA LYS A 6 9.94 -8.52 -8.95
C LYS A 6 10.37 -7.69 -10.18
N ASN A 7 9.68 -6.59 -10.48
CA ASN A 7 10.04 -5.65 -11.56
C ASN A 7 11.18 -4.69 -11.17
N ALA A 8 11.31 -4.36 -9.87
CA ALA A 8 12.35 -3.44 -9.36
C ALA A 8 13.75 -4.07 -9.39
N ARG A 9 13.85 -5.40 -9.24
CA ARG A 9 15.12 -6.16 -9.23
C ARG A 9 16.00 -5.97 -10.48
N ARG A 10 15.45 -5.45 -11.59
CA ARG A 10 16.19 -5.24 -12.84
C ARG A 10 16.89 -3.88 -12.94
N GLN A 11 16.54 -2.88 -12.11
CA GLN A 11 17.04 -1.51 -12.27
C GLN A 11 17.39 -0.78 -10.97
N THR A 12 16.90 -1.21 -9.81
CA THR A 12 17.18 -0.54 -8.52
C THR A 12 17.95 -1.42 -7.55
N THR A 13 19.03 -0.87 -6.99
CA THR A 13 19.75 -1.45 -5.86
C THR A 13 18.81 -1.49 -4.65
N PRO A 14 18.64 -2.65 -3.98
CA PRO A 14 17.78 -2.73 -2.79
C PRO A 14 18.24 -1.75 -1.71
N MET A 15 17.31 -1.02 -1.11
CA MET A 15 17.61 -0.06 -0.03
C MET A 15 18.33 -0.74 1.16
N THR A 16 19.47 -0.17 1.58
CA THR A 16 20.22 -0.65 2.75
C THR A 16 19.60 -0.14 4.06
N CYS A 17 19.99 -0.74 5.20
CA CYS A 17 19.52 -0.28 6.51
C CYS A 17 19.97 1.16 6.81
N GLU A 18 21.16 1.55 6.34
CA GLU A 18 21.69 2.90 6.49
C GLU A 18 20.89 3.91 5.65
N ASP A 19 20.55 3.56 4.41
CA ASP A 19 19.68 4.38 3.55
C ASP A 19 18.29 4.54 4.18
N PHE A 20 17.75 3.47 4.78
CA PHE A 20 16.46 3.51 5.48
C PHE A 20 16.48 4.48 6.66
N LYS A 21 17.55 4.45 7.48
CA LYS A 21 17.75 5.38 8.60
C LYS A 21 17.90 6.82 8.13
N LYS A 22 18.65 7.05 7.05
CA LYS A 22 18.85 8.37 6.46
C LYS A 22 17.54 8.95 5.92
N ASN A 23 16.73 8.13 5.27
CA ASN A 23 15.42 8.52 4.73
C ASN A 23 14.43 8.93 5.84
N LEU A 24 14.55 8.36 7.04
CA LEU A 24 13.68 8.66 8.18
C LEU A 24 14.27 9.69 9.16
N SER A 25 15.46 10.23 8.86
CA SER A 25 16.06 11.27 9.70
C SER A 25 15.15 12.51 9.76
N LYS A 26 15.00 13.08 10.96
CA LYS A 26 14.15 14.26 11.25
C LYS A 26 12.64 14.11 10.99
N MET A 27 12.15 12.91 10.67
CA MET A 27 10.71 12.66 10.49
C MET A 27 9.96 12.42 11.82
N ASN A 28 10.64 12.36 12.96
CA ASN A 28 10.01 12.24 14.27
C ASN A 28 9.89 13.61 14.96
N ASN A 29 9.03 14.50 14.46
CA ASN A 29 8.90 15.87 15.01
C ASN A 29 10.23 16.62 15.12
N ASN A 30 11.04 16.57 14.04
CA ASN A 30 12.39 17.15 13.95
C ASN A 30 13.50 16.38 14.69
N ASP A 31 13.16 15.29 15.39
CA ASP A 31 14.11 14.36 16.00
C ASP A 31 14.28 13.08 15.16
N ASN A 32 15.27 12.29 15.54
CA ASN A 32 15.55 10.98 14.94
C ASN A 32 14.85 9.86 15.75
N PHE A 33 14.45 8.80 15.06
CA PHE A 33 13.99 7.58 15.71
C PHE A 33 15.17 6.80 16.31
N ASP A 34 14.88 5.94 17.29
CA ASP A 34 15.88 5.02 17.86
C ASP A 34 16.44 4.10 16.76
N ASP A 35 17.77 4.02 16.71
CA ASP A 35 18.51 3.20 15.76
C ASP A 35 18.15 1.71 15.85
N ARG A 36 17.91 1.22 17.08
CA ARG A 36 17.51 -0.17 17.31
C ARG A 36 16.12 -0.44 16.77
N LEU A 37 15.17 0.46 17.02
CA LEU A 37 13.80 0.36 16.51
C LEU A 37 13.79 0.32 14.98
N LEU A 38 14.52 1.24 14.32
CA LEU A 38 14.60 1.27 12.86
C LEU A 38 15.23 0.01 12.28
N THR A 39 16.22 -0.55 12.96
CA THR A 39 16.87 -1.80 12.55
C THR A 39 15.94 -3.00 12.68
N GLU A 40 15.19 -3.10 13.78
CA GLU A 40 14.20 -4.17 13.99
C GLU A 40 13.07 -4.09 12.95
N ILE A 41 12.54 -2.89 12.68
CA ILE A 41 11.52 -2.66 11.64
C ILE A 41 12.06 -3.02 10.25
N TYR A 42 13.28 -2.59 9.91
CA TYR A 42 13.89 -2.92 8.62
C TYR A 42 14.02 -4.44 8.43
N ASN A 43 14.48 -5.15 9.46
CA ASN A 43 14.62 -6.61 9.41
C ASN A 43 13.26 -7.32 9.33
N ALA A 44 12.23 -6.81 10.01
CA ALA A 44 10.86 -7.32 9.90
C ALA A 44 10.32 -7.15 8.47
N ILE A 45 10.43 -5.97 7.87
CA ILE A 45 9.97 -5.70 6.49
C ILE A 45 10.76 -6.52 5.44
N LYS A 46 12.05 -6.75 5.71
CA LYS A 46 12.91 -7.55 4.83
C LYS A 46 12.58 -9.04 4.88
N SER A 47 12.18 -9.54 6.05
CA SER A 47 11.86 -10.96 6.25
C SER A 47 10.41 -11.29 5.94
N ASP A 48 9.47 -10.40 6.28
CA ASP A 48 8.04 -10.56 6.09
C ASP A 48 7.51 -9.53 5.09
N GLU A 49 6.95 -10.03 3.99
CA GLU A 49 6.40 -9.18 2.94
C GLU A 49 5.04 -8.62 3.36
N ILE A 50 4.94 -7.29 3.42
CA ILE A 50 3.64 -6.63 3.59
C ILE A 50 2.91 -6.66 2.25
N VAL A 51 2.04 -7.66 2.08
CA VAL A 51 1.21 -7.82 0.88
C VAL A 51 -0.01 -6.91 0.96
N MET A 52 -0.16 -6.00 -0.01
CA MET A 52 -1.32 -5.12 -0.10
C MET A 52 -2.59 -5.93 -0.40
N PRO A 53 -3.78 -5.61 0.18
CA PRO A 53 -5.02 -6.37 -0.04
C PRO A 53 -5.40 -6.60 -1.52
N ALA A 54 -5.02 -5.68 -2.40
CA ALA A 54 -5.23 -5.79 -3.84
C ALA A 54 -4.29 -6.81 -4.55
N GLU A 55 -3.16 -7.13 -3.93
CA GLU A 55 -2.14 -8.10 -4.38
C GLU A 55 -2.40 -9.51 -3.83
N HIS A 56 -3.31 -9.67 -2.86
CA HIS A 56 -3.78 -10.98 -2.41
C HIS A 56 -4.63 -11.66 -3.50
N THR A 57 -4.70 -12.99 -3.46
CA THR A 57 -5.63 -13.77 -4.30
C THR A 57 -6.78 -14.33 -3.46
N GLY A 58 -7.95 -14.55 -4.07
CA GLY A 58 -9.13 -15.09 -3.39
C GLY A 58 -9.92 -14.07 -2.54
N LEU A 59 -10.54 -14.56 -1.46
CA LEU A 59 -11.57 -13.85 -0.67
C LEU A 59 -11.12 -12.50 -0.10
N VAL A 60 -9.83 -12.34 0.22
CA VAL A 60 -9.28 -11.10 0.78
C VAL A 60 -9.34 -9.96 -0.24
N ARG A 61 -8.98 -10.25 -1.49
CA ARG A 61 -9.05 -9.27 -2.59
C ARG A 61 -10.48 -8.90 -2.90
N GLU A 62 -11.37 -9.88 -2.97
CA GLU A 62 -12.79 -9.65 -3.21
C GLU A 62 -13.39 -8.76 -2.12
N SER A 63 -13.18 -9.08 -0.84
CA SER A 63 -13.62 -8.26 0.29
C SER A 63 -13.10 -6.82 0.23
N HIS A 64 -11.83 -6.63 -0.16
CA HIS A 64 -11.26 -5.30 -0.35
C HIS A 64 -11.94 -4.52 -1.48
N LEU A 65 -12.15 -5.16 -2.65
CA LEU A 65 -12.85 -4.54 -3.78
C LEU A 65 -14.29 -4.18 -3.42
N TRP A 66 -15.01 -5.06 -2.72
CA TRP A 66 -16.36 -4.79 -2.23
C TRP A 66 -16.41 -3.55 -1.33
N LYS A 67 -15.48 -3.43 -0.37
CA LYS A 67 -15.38 -2.24 0.50
C LYS A 67 -15.10 -0.96 -0.30
N LEU A 68 -14.23 -1.02 -1.31
CA LEU A 68 -13.96 0.13 -2.18
C LEU A 68 -15.18 0.52 -3.01
N MET A 69 -15.92 -0.45 -3.55
CA MET A 69 -17.16 -0.19 -4.29
C MET A 69 -18.22 0.48 -3.41
N LEU A 70 -18.41 0.00 -2.18
CA LEU A 70 -19.33 0.61 -1.22
C LEU A 70 -18.92 2.04 -0.89
N LYS A 71 -17.63 2.28 -0.64
CA LYS A 71 -17.11 3.62 -0.37
C LYS A 71 -17.32 4.56 -1.55
N ARG A 72 -17.12 4.08 -2.79
CA ARG A 72 -17.37 4.87 -4.00
C ARG A 72 -18.87 5.17 -4.16
N SER A 73 -19.73 4.19 -3.93
CA SER A 73 -21.18 4.37 -3.97
C SER A 73 -21.69 5.33 -2.89
N SER A 74 -21.04 5.39 -1.72
CA SER A 74 -21.39 6.35 -0.67
C SER A 74 -20.84 7.75 -0.91
N ALA A 75 -19.72 7.87 -1.64
CA ALA A 75 -19.07 9.14 -1.92
C ALA A 75 -19.61 9.83 -3.18
N SER A 76 -20.14 9.07 -4.14
CA SER A 76 -20.77 9.62 -5.32
C SER A 76 -22.27 9.75 -5.08
N GLY A 77 -22.75 10.98 -4.92
CA GLY A 77 -24.16 11.35 -5.12
C GLY A 77 -24.58 11.24 -6.59
N GLU A 78 -24.11 10.23 -7.31
CA GLU A 78 -24.49 9.95 -8.69
C GLU A 78 -25.96 9.56 -8.70
N LYS A 79 -26.79 10.50 -9.13
CA LYS A 79 -28.19 10.25 -9.48
C LYS A 79 -28.20 9.18 -10.57
N PHE A 80 -28.67 8.00 -10.24
CA PHE A 80 -29.02 6.99 -11.24
C PHE A 80 -30.00 7.63 -12.23
N LEU A 81 -29.57 7.82 -13.47
CA LEU A 81 -30.46 8.25 -14.54
C LEU A 81 -31.36 7.05 -14.87
N HIS A 82 -32.59 7.10 -14.39
CA HIS A 82 -33.61 6.13 -14.81
C HIS A 82 -33.94 6.41 -16.29
N THR A 83 -33.41 5.60 -17.20
CA THR A 83 -33.88 5.59 -18.57
C THR A 83 -35.26 4.91 -18.59
N PRO A 84 -36.28 5.51 -19.22
CA PRO A 84 -37.58 4.86 -19.37
C PRO A 84 -37.43 3.53 -20.11
N SER A 85 -38.17 2.52 -19.66
CA SER A 85 -38.25 1.23 -20.33
C SER A 85 -38.61 1.43 -21.82
N GLY A 86 -37.68 1.13 -22.72
CA GLY A 86 -37.90 1.18 -24.17
C GLY A 86 -36.89 1.99 -25.00
N SER A 87 -35.82 2.53 -24.41
CA SER A 87 -34.74 3.16 -25.18
C SER A 87 -33.73 2.12 -25.64
N TYR A 88 -33.96 1.55 -26.83
CA TYR A 88 -32.96 0.87 -27.66
C TYR A 88 -32.37 1.87 -28.67
#